data_AF-A0A7Y2D6Q0-F1
#
_entry.id   AF-A0A7Y2D6Q0-F1
#
_cell.length_a   1.000
_cell.length_b   1.000
_cell.length_c   1.000
_cell.angle_alpha   90.00
_cell.angle_beta   90.00
_cell.angle_gamma   90.00
#
_symmetry.space_group_name_H-M   'P 1'
#
loop_
_entity.id
_entity.type
_entity.pdbx_description
1 polymer ?
#
loop_
_entity_poly.entity_id
_entity_poly.type
_entity_poly.pdbx_seq_one_letter_code
_entity_poly.pdbx_strand_id
1 'polypeptide(L)'
;MSIKNFGKQVATIWKDLRPMTRKMLVKALESNTKKQNITYDAHADWELSNLLNALDKQVRDNRPDPKKAREMRDLAEICASVLETQTESAEVFIQLAERALARNDYAKIDQLADVLFERFSAGETSEVIRQTNLPQIRAIAFETLAVLPVSLIAPLLEDPLYFEIACNVLEQQAVEFESEEARHVLEQLEFVEGKQWQ
;
A
#
# COMPACT_ATOMS: atom_id res chain seq x y z
N MET A 1 21.71 -8.50 -18.32
CA MET A 1 20.27 -8.85 -18.28
C MET A 1 19.60 -8.25 -19.52
N SER A 2 18.90 -9.04 -20.35
CA SER A 2 18.20 -8.51 -21.53
C SER A 2 16.69 -8.56 -21.30
N ILE A 3 16.15 -7.49 -20.70
CA ILE A 3 14.73 -7.36 -20.32
C ILE A 3 13.80 -7.48 -21.54
N LYS A 4 14.32 -7.28 -22.75
CA LYS A 4 13.62 -7.54 -24.02
C LYS A 4 13.14 -9.00 -24.17
N ASN A 5 13.74 -9.94 -23.45
CA ASN A 5 13.41 -11.36 -23.51
C ASN A 5 12.36 -11.79 -22.47
N PHE A 6 11.83 -10.85 -21.67
CA PHE A 6 10.85 -11.13 -20.62
C PHE A 6 9.40 -11.12 -21.11
N GLY A 7 9.17 -11.04 -22.42
CA GLY A 7 7.83 -10.98 -23.00
C GLY A 7 7.48 -9.57 -23.48
N LYS A 8 6.53 -9.50 -24.42
CA LYS A 8 6.19 -8.25 -25.13
C LYS A 8 5.71 -7.17 -24.17
N GLN A 9 4.86 -7.52 -23.19
CA GLN A 9 4.29 -6.57 -22.23
C GLN A 9 5.36 -5.96 -21.31
N VAL A 10 6.20 -6.80 -20.69
CA VAL A 10 7.30 -6.34 -19.82
C VAL A 10 8.30 -5.48 -20.61
N ALA A 11 8.60 -5.86 -21.86
CA ALA A 11 9.51 -5.10 -22.71
C ALA A 11 8.94 -3.74 -23.13
N THR A 12 7.63 -3.62 -23.33
CA THR A 12 6.96 -2.33 -23.60
C THR A 12 7.00 -1.44 -22.38
N ILE A 13 6.54 -1.92 -21.22
CA ILE A 13 6.55 -1.14 -19.97
C ILE A 13 7.97 -0.68 -19.65
N TRP A 14 8.98 -1.57 -19.76
CA TRP A 14 10.37 -1.21 -19.53
C TRP A 14 10.86 -0.07 -20.44
N LYS A 15 10.44 -0.05 -21.72
CA LYS A 15 10.81 1.00 -22.68
C LYS A 15 10.13 2.33 -22.39
N ASP A 16 8.90 2.27 -21.88
CA ASP A 16 8.08 3.44 -21.59
C ASP A 16 8.41 4.06 -20.22
N LEU A 17 9.16 3.34 -19.36
CA LEU A 17 9.71 3.92 -18.12
C LEU A 17 10.48 5.21 -18.39
N ARG A 18 10.17 6.23 -17.60
CA ARG A 18 10.93 7.49 -17.58
C ARG A 18 12.42 7.21 -17.30
N PRO A 19 13.32 8.01 -17.89
CA PRO A 19 14.76 7.82 -17.69
C PRO A 19 15.19 7.83 -16.22
N MET A 20 14.49 8.58 -15.37
CA MET A 20 14.78 8.66 -13.94
C MET A 20 14.46 7.34 -13.21
N THR A 21 13.25 6.82 -13.39
CA THR A 21 12.78 5.54 -12.83
C THR A 21 13.63 4.38 -13.32
N ARG A 22 14.02 4.39 -14.61
CA ARG A 22 14.93 3.39 -15.15
C ARG A 22 16.33 3.48 -14.54
N LYS A 23 16.90 4.68 -14.40
CA LYS A 23 18.20 4.87 -13.74
C LYS A 23 18.17 4.40 -12.28
N MET A 24 17.07 4.67 -11.58
CA MET A 24 16.83 4.16 -10.23
C MET A 24 16.88 2.64 -10.18
N LEU A 25 16.11 1.96 -11.03
CA LEU A 25 16.09 0.49 -11.07
C LEU A 25 17.44 -0.10 -11.43
N VAL A 26 18.15 0.48 -12.41
CA VAL A 26 19.50 0.03 -12.79
C VAL A 26 20.47 0.20 -11.63
N LYS A 27 20.42 1.33 -10.91
CA LYS A 27 21.25 1.53 -9.72
C LYS A 27 20.89 0.58 -8.58
N ALA A 28 19.60 0.28 -8.38
CA ALA A 28 19.15 -0.69 -7.39
C ALA A 28 19.63 -2.12 -7.74
N LEU A 29 19.58 -2.49 -9.02
CA LEU A 29 20.13 -3.74 -9.57
C LEU A 29 21.65 -3.86 -9.38
N GLU A 30 22.40 -2.77 -9.54
CA GLU A 30 23.86 -2.76 -9.41
C GLU A 30 24.34 -2.74 -7.96
N SER A 31 23.57 -2.12 -7.06
CA SER A 31 24.05 -1.79 -5.71
C SER A 31 23.63 -2.77 -4.61
N ASN A 32 22.65 -3.65 -4.84
CA ASN A 32 22.16 -4.63 -3.86
C ASN A 32 21.87 -4.07 -2.44
N THR A 33 21.71 -2.73 -2.30
CA THR A 33 21.65 -2.02 -1.02
C THR A 33 20.43 -1.11 -0.95
N LYS A 34 19.69 -1.26 0.16
CA LYS A 34 18.30 -0.80 0.37
C LYS A 34 18.13 0.70 0.67
N LYS A 35 19.20 1.50 0.69
CA LYS A 35 19.11 2.94 1.00
C LYS A 35 19.92 3.75 0.00
N GLN A 36 19.23 4.37 -0.95
CA GLN A 36 19.83 5.35 -1.85
C GLN A 36 19.02 6.64 -1.80
N ASN A 37 19.71 7.78 -1.81
CA ASN A 37 19.12 9.09 -2.05
C ASN A 37 18.67 9.16 -3.52
N ILE A 38 17.51 8.59 -3.79
CA ILE A 38 16.88 8.63 -5.11
C ILE A 38 15.75 9.64 -5.04
N THR A 39 15.69 10.52 -6.02
CA THR A 39 14.51 11.38 -6.22
C THR A 39 13.36 10.47 -6.64
N TYR A 40 12.49 10.17 -5.68
CA TYR A 40 11.27 9.40 -5.87
C TYR A 40 10.08 10.37 -5.98
N ASP A 41 9.18 10.12 -6.91
CA ASP A 41 7.96 10.90 -7.10
C ASP A 41 6.75 9.96 -7.25
N ALA A 42 5.54 10.49 -7.09
CA ALA A 42 4.31 9.70 -7.19
C ALA A 42 4.11 9.01 -8.55
N HIS A 43 4.79 9.48 -9.61
CA HIS A 43 4.76 8.80 -10.90
C HIS A 43 5.62 7.52 -10.89
N ALA A 44 6.67 7.48 -10.07
CA ALA A 44 7.49 6.28 -9.88
C ALA A 44 6.70 5.15 -9.20
N ASP A 45 5.76 5.47 -8.30
CA ASP A 45 4.83 4.47 -7.73
C ASP A 45 4.08 3.73 -8.85
N TRP A 46 3.42 4.49 -9.74
CA TRP A 46 2.65 3.92 -10.85
C TRP A 46 3.52 3.10 -11.81
N GLU A 47 4.68 3.63 -12.22
CA GLU A 47 5.58 2.97 -13.17
C GLU A 47 6.13 1.65 -12.62
N LEU A 48 6.53 1.63 -11.35
CA LEU A 48 7.06 0.45 -10.69
C LEU A 48 5.97 -0.56 -10.36
N SER A 49 4.81 -0.12 -9.89
CA SER A 49 3.64 -0.97 -9.64
C SER A 49 3.22 -1.71 -10.93
N ASN A 50 3.15 -0.99 -12.05
CA ASN A 50 2.78 -1.57 -13.34
C ASN A 50 3.83 -2.57 -13.83
N LEU A 51 5.12 -2.26 -13.66
CA LEU A 51 6.21 -3.20 -14.00
C LEU A 51 6.16 -4.45 -13.11
N LEU A 52 5.95 -4.29 -11.79
CA LEU A 52 5.85 -5.39 -10.84
C LEU A 52 4.69 -6.33 -11.21
N ASN A 53 3.50 -5.77 -11.48
CA ASN A 53 2.33 -6.53 -11.93
C ASN A 53 2.60 -7.31 -13.22
N ALA A 54 3.26 -6.67 -14.20
CA ALA A 54 3.59 -7.33 -15.46
C ALA A 54 4.60 -8.47 -15.26
N LEU A 55 5.58 -8.32 -14.37
CA LEU A 55 6.56 -9.36 -14.05
C LEU A 55 5.90 -10.55 -13.34
N ASP A 56 5.12 -10.30 -12.28
CA ASP A 56 4.45 -11.36 -11.52
C ASP A 56 3.44 -12.11 -12.40
N LYS A 57 2.68 -11.39 -13.25
CA LYS A 57 1.78 -12.01 -14.25
C LYS A 57 2.53 -12.87 -15.26
N GLN A 58 3.65 -12.39 -15.78
CA GLN A 58 4.44 -13.11 -16.78
C GLN A 58 5.03 -14.41 -16.20
N VAL A 59 5.52 -14.37 -14.97
CA VAL A 59 6.09 -15.55 -14.29
C VAL A 59 5.02 -16.59 -14.02
N ARG A 60 3.82 -16.16 -13.62
CA ARG A 60 2.68 -17.04 -13.33
C ARG A 60 2.08 -17.67 -14.58
N ASP A 61 1.80 -16.86 -15.60
CA ASP A 61 0.94 -17.26 -16.72
C ASP A 61 1.75 -17.98 -17.83
N ASN A 62 2.99 -17.58 -18.09
CA ASN A 62 3.76 -18.03 -19.25
C ASN A 62 4.86 -19.05 -18.96
N ARG A 63 5.00 -19.50 -17.69
CA ARG A 63 6.00 -20.48 -17.21
C ARG A 63 7.34 -20.39 -17.97
N PRO A 64 8.03 -19.23 -17.90
CA PRO A 64 9.25 -19.00 -18.66
C PRO A 64 10.37 -19.95 -18.24
N ASP A 65 11.40 -20.09 -19.09
CA ASP A 65 12.59 -20.88 -18.78
C ASP A 65 13.12 -20.58 -17.36
N PRO A 66 13.60 -21.56 -16.59
CA PRO A 66 13.98 -21.37 -15.19
C PRO A 66 14.96 -20.21 -14.95
N LYS A 67 15.89 -19.98 -15.88
CA LYS A 67 16.82 -18.85 -15.84
C LYS A 67 16.11 -17.50 -16.01
N LYS A 68 15.19 -17.40 -16.98
CA LYS A 68 14.41 -16.17 -17.21
C LYS A 68 13.43 -15.92 -16.06
N ALA A 69 12.80 -16.98 -15.56
CA ALA A 69 11.93 -16.90 -14.39
C ALA A 69 12.68 -16.34 -13.18
N ARG A 70 13.94 -16.76 -12.97
CA ARG A 70 14.79 -16.22 -11.90
C ARG A 70 15.10 -14.75 -12.10
N GLU A 71 15.57 -14.36 -13.30
CA GLU A 71 15.88 -12.94 -13.58
C GLU A 71 14.64 -12.03 -13.45
N MET A 72 13.45 -12.50 -13.84
CA MET A 72 12.19 -11.77 -13.65
C MET A 72 11.82 -11.62 -12.18
N ARG A 73 12.00 -12.68 -11.37
CA ARG A 73 11.75 -12.62 -9.92
C ARG A 73 12.72 -11.67 -9.24
N ASP A 74 14.01 -11.73 -9.58
CA ASP A 74 15.02 -10.83 -9.01
C ASP A 74 14.67 -9.36 -9.30
N LEU A 75 14.22 -9.05 -10.53
CA LEU A 75 13.74 -7.72 -10.87
C LEU A 75 12.45 -7.34 -10.12
N ALA A 76 11.51 -8.26 -9.98
CA ALA A 76 10.27 -8.05 -9.23
C ALA A 76 10.55 -7.76 -7.74
N GLU A 77 11.49 -8.48 -7.12
CA GLU A 77 11.89 -8.20 -5.74
C GLU A 77 12.54 -6.82 -5.58
N ILE A 78 13.30 -6.35 -6.58
CA ILE A 78 13.88 -5.02 -6.54
C ILE A 78 12.80 -3.95 -6.68
N CYS A 79 11.84 -4.13 -7.60
CA CYS A 79 10.69 -3.23 -7.72
C CYS A 79 9.91 -3.17 -6.41
N ALA A 80 9.59 -4.33 -5.82
CA ALA A 80 8.90 -4.40 -4.54
C ALA A 80 9.70 -3.70 -3.44
N SER A 81 11.00 -3.98 -3.30
CA SER A 81 11.85 -3.33 -2.29
C SER A 81 11.95 -1.82 -2.45
N VAL A 82 11.93 -1.29 -3.67
CA VAL A 82 11.93 0.16 -3.89
C VAL A 82 10.57 0.75 -3.50
N LEU A 83 9.47 0.15 -3.94
CA LEU A 83 8.12 0.57 -3.56
C LEU A 83 7.95 0.56 -2.04
N GLU A 84 8.33 -0.54 -1.39
CA GLU A 84 8.30 -0.70 0.06
C GLU A 84 9.08 0.39 0.80
N THR A 85 10.15 0.94 0.25
CA THR A 85 10.98 1.93 0.97
C THR A 85 10.58 3.38 0.71
N GLN A 86 9.74 3.63 -0.30
CA GLN A 86 9.47 4.99 -0.77
C GLN A 86 7.98 5.33 -0.82
N THR A 87 7.10 4.34 -0.96
CA THR A 87 5.68 4.58 -1.19
C THR A 87 4.95 5.02 0.07
N GLU A 88 3.98 5.90 -0.12
CA GLU A 88 2.94 6.30 0.83
C GLU A 88 1.54 6.11 0.21
N SER A 89 1.44 5.28 -0.83
CA SER A 89 0.21 5.08 -1.60
C SER A 89 -0.55 3.82 -1.18
N ALA A 90 -1.84 3.96 -0.90
CA ALA A 90 -2.74 2.85 -0.59
C ALA A 90 -2.72 1.74 -1.66
N GLU A 91 -2.72 2.11 -2.95
CA GLU A 91 -2.73 1.15 -4.06
C GLU A 91 -1.48 0.26 -4.06
N VAL A 92 -0.31 0.88 -3.84
CA VAL A 92 0.96 0.16 -3.79
C VAL A 92 1.04 -0.72 -2.54
N PHE A 93 0.56 -0.22 -1.40
CA PHE A 93 0.47 -1.03 -0.18
C PHE A 93 -0.37 -2.29 -0.40
N ILE A 94 -1.57 -2.16 -0.98
CA ILE A 94 -2.46 -3.28 -1.28
C ILE A 94 -1.76 -4.28 -2.21
N GLN A 95 -1.12 -3.79 -3.28
CA GLN A 95 -0.39 -4.65 -4.21
C GLN A 95 0.71 -5.47 -3.51
N LEU A 96 1.49 -4.83 -2.64
CA LEU A 96 2.58 -5.50 -1.90
C LEU A 96 2.03 -6.51 -0.89
N ALA A 97 0.96 -6.16 -0.18
CA ALA A 97 0.31 -7.04 0.78
C ALA A 97 -0.35 -8.25 0.10
N GLU A 98 -1.06 -8.05 -1.02
CA GLU A 98 -1.61 -9.14 -1.84
C GLU A 98 -0.53 -10.10 -2.31
N ARG A 99 0.59 -9.56 -2.77
CA ARG A 99 1.75 -10.33 -3.22
C ARG A 99 2.35 -11.16 -2.09
N ALA A 100 2.49 -10.60 -0.89
CA ALA A 100 3.00 -11.29 0.28
C ALA A 100 2.03 -12.38 0.76
N LEU A 101 0.72 -12.10 0.82
CA LEU A 101 -0.32 -13.08 1.16
C LEU A 101 -0.34 -14.25 0.16
N ALA A 102 -0.27 -13.97 -1.14
CA ALA A 102 -0.24 -15.01 -2.18
C ALA A 102 0.98 -15.94 -2.06
N ARG A 103 2.04 -15.49 -1.38
CA ARG A 103 3.27 -16.25 -1.14
C ARG A 103 3.35 -16.83 0.28
N ASN A 104 2.33 -16.60 1.11
CA ASN A 104 2.33 -16.91 2.55
C ASN A 104 3.54 -16.31 3.29
N ASP A 105 3.98 -15.13 2.87
CA ASP A 105 5.10 -14.41 3.49
C ASP A 105 4.57 -13.50 4.60
N TYR A 106 4.19 -14.09 5.73
CA TYR A 106 3.58 -13.35 6.85
C TYR A 106 4.55 -12.39 7.52
N ALA A 107 5.85 -12.72 7.57
CA ALA A 107 6.87 -11.79 8.05
C ALA A 107 6.92 -10.53 7.19
N LYS A 108 6.60 -10.64 5.89
CA LYS A 108 6.49 -9.48 5.03
C LYS A 108 5.25 -8.66 5.28
N ILE A 109 4.13 -9.29 5.62
CA ILE A 109 2.90 -8.60 6.01
C ILE A 109 3.12 -7.78 7.28
N ASP A 110 3.80 -8.35 8.28
CA ASP A 110 4.11 -7.62 9.52
C ASP A 110 4.96 -6.37 9.23
N GLN A 111 6.00 -6.51 8.40
CA GLN A 111 6.83 -5.36 7.97
C GLN A 111 6.02 -4.30 7.22
N LEU A 112 5.03 -4.72 6.43
CA LEU A 112 4.15 -3.78 5.73
C LEU A 112 3.23 -3.07 6.72
N ALA A 113 2.71 -3.76 7.73
CA ALA A 113 1.91 -3.14 8.79
C ALA A 113 2.70 -2.06 9.54
N ASP A 114 3.96 -2.34 9.90
CA ASP A 114 4.85 -1.33 10.51
C ASP A 114 4.99 -0.09 9.61
N VAL A 115 5.19 -0.32 8.31
CA VAL A 115 5.28 0.73 7.30
C VAL A 115 4.00 1.56 7.20
N LEU A 116 2.84 0.91 7.25
CA LEU A 116 1.53 1.57 7.19
C LEU A 116 1.40 2.53 8.38
N PHE A 117 1.71 2.05 9.58
CA PHE A 117 1.68 2.86 10.80
C PHE A 117 2.67 4.03 10.79
N GLU A 118 3.92 3.80 10.34
CA GLU A 118 4.98 4.80 10.43
C GLU A 118 4.87 5.93 9.40
N ARG A 119 4.27 5.68 8.23
CA ARG A 119 4.34 6.62 7.09
C ARG A 119 3.01 7.05 6.51
N PHE A 120 1.96 6.24 6.62
CA PHE A 120 0.71 6.55 5.93
C PHE A 120 -0.13 7.50 6.77
N SER A 121 -0.82 8.42 6.10
CA SER A 121 -1.81 9.27 6.75
C SER A 121 -3.06 8.46 7.11
N ALA A 122 -3.89 8.99 8.01
CA ALA A 122 -5.19 8.40 8.31
C ALA A 122 -6.09 8.31 7.06
N GLY A 123 -5.97 9.27 6.13
CA GLY A 123 -6.66 9.26 4.84
C GLY A 123 -6.19 8.14 3.93
N GLU A 124 -4.88 7.98 3.71
CA GLU A 124 -4.33 6.89 2.89
C GLU A 124 -4.61 5.52 3.51
N THR A 125 -4.57 5.40 4.84
CA THR A 125 -4.91 4.16 5.53
C THR A 125 -6.41 3.84 5.37
N SER A 126 -7.28 4.85 5.41
CA SER A 126 -8.71 4.68 5.08
C SER A 126 -8.92 4.27 3.62
N GLU A 127 -8.10 4.80 2.72
CA GLU A 127 -8.14 4.43 1.31
C GLU A 127 -7.73 2.96 1.08
N VAL A 128 -6.80 2.42 1.87
CA VAL A 128 -6.51 0.97 1.88
C VAL A 128 -7.76 0.16 2.18
N ILE A 129 -8.52 0.55 3.22
CA ILE A 129 -9.77 -0.13 3.61
C ILE A 129 -10.81 -0.07 2.49
N ARG A 130 -10.92 1.07 1.82
CA ARG A 130 -11.91 1.32 0.76
C ARG A 130 -11.60 0.57 -0.53
N GLN A 131 -10.32 0.45 -0.89
CA GLN A 131 -9.91 -0.11 -2.18
C GLN A 131 -9.79 -1.64 -2.20
N THR A 132 -9.60 -2.30 -1.05
CA THR A 132 -9.43 -3.76 -0.99
C THR A 132 -10.63 -4.48 -0.39
N ASN A 133 -10.90 -5.69 -0.90
CA ASN A 133 -11.91 -6.61 -0.35
C ASN A 133 -11.29 -7.74 0.49
N LEU A 134 -9.95 -7.77 0.63
CA LEU A 134 -9.27 -8.81 1.39
C LEU A 134 -9.37 -8.53 2.89
N PRO A 135 -10.03 -9.41 3.68
CA PRO A 135 -10.26 -9.17 5.10
C PRO A 135 -8.96 -8.95 5.89
N GLN A 136 -7.90 -9.67 5.54
CA GLN A 136 -6.60 -9.56 6.22
C GLN A 136 -5.99 -8.17 6.06
N ILE A 137 -6.06 -7.59 4.85
CA ILE A 137 -5.50 -6.25 4.56
C ILE A 137 -6.37 -5.19 5.24
N ARG A 138 -7.70 -5.32 5.18
CA ARG A 138 -8.62 -4.41 5.86
C ARG A 138 -8.43 -4.42 7.37
N ALA A 139 -8.26 -5.60 7.98
CA ALA A 139 -8.03 -5.73 9.41
C ALA A 139 -6.77 -4.95 9.85
N ILE A 140 -5.65 -5.15 9.15
CA ILE A 140 -4.40 -4.41 9.42
C ILE A 140 -4.62 -2.90 9.35
N ALA A 141 -5.33 -2.42 8.33
CA ALA A 141 -5.58 -1.00 8.16
C ALA A 141 -6.53 -0.43 9.25
N PHE A 142 -7.59 -1.16 9.62
CA PHE A 142 -8.46 -0.78 10.74
C PHE A 142 -7.70 -0.75 12.07
N GLU A 143 -6.91 -1.78 12.37
CA GLU A 143 -6.08 -1.83 13.58
C GLU A 143 -5.08 -0.67 13.61
N THR A 144 -4.48 -0.35 12.46
CA THR A 144 -3.57 0.78 12.33
C THR A 144 -4.27 2.10 12.63
N LEU A 145 -5.47 2.34 12.10
CA LEU A 145 -6.26 3.53 12.41
C LEU A 145 -6.69 3.58 13.88
N ALA A 146 -7.08 2.44 14.45
CA ALA A 146 -7.56 2.35 15.83
C ALA A 146 -6.51 2.74 16.86
N VAL A 147 -5.22 2.62 16.54
CA VAL A 147 -4.13 3.06 17.44
C VAL A 147 -3.67 4.50 17.20
N LEU A 148 -4.23 5.21 16.20
CA LEU A 148 -3.91 6.62 15.97
C LEU A 148 -4.66 7.55 16.95
N PRO A 149 -4.13 8.76 17.24
CA PRO A 149 -4.86 9.76 17.99
C PRO A 149 -6.21 10.11 17.35
N VAL A 150 -7.25 10.31 18.18
CA VAL A 150 -8.59 10.72 17.74
C VAL A 150 -8.55 11.99 16.89
N SER A 151 -7.64 12.92 17.19
CA SER A 151 -7.44 14.15 16.42
C SER A 151 -7.03 13.95 14.95
N LEU A 152 -6.50 12.77 14.59
CA LEU A 152 -6.20 12.40 13.20
C LEU A 152 -7.36 11.68 12.52
N ILE A 153 -8.27 11.07 13.30
CA ILE A 153 -9.43 10.33 12.79
C ILE A 153 -10.63 11.25 12.63
N ALA A 154 -10.89 12.13 13.59
CA ALA A 154 -12.06 13.01 13.59
C ALA A 154 -12.23 13.85 12.31
N PRO A 155 -11.17 14.39 11.67
CA PRO A 155 -11.30 15.11 10.40
C PRO A 155 -11.87 14.25 9.25
N LEU A 156 -11.71 12.92 9.31
CA LEU A 156 -12.24 12.02 8.28
C LEU A 156 -13.78 11.94 8.30
N LEU A 157 -14.42 12.33 9.41
CA LEU A 157 -15.89 12.42 9.52
C LEU A 157 -16.48 13.51 8.61
N GLU A 158 -15.67 14.47 8.17
CA GLU A 158 -16.14 15.53 7.27
C GLU A 158 -16.21 15.06 5.80
N ASP A 159 -15.56 13.93 5.47
CA ASP A 159 -15.54 13.37 4.12
C ASP A 159 -16.52 12.18 4.02
N PRO A 160 -17.58 12.26 3.20
CA PRO A 160 -18.52 11.16 3.00
C PRO A 160 -17.87 9.85 2.53
N LEU A 161 -16.69 9.90 1.90
CA LEU A 161 -15.97 8.69 1.47
C LEU A 161 -15.37 7.92 2.64
N TYR A 162 -15.02 8.61 3.73
CA TYR A 162 -14.36 8.04 4.89
C TYR A 162 -15.22 8.04 6.15
N PHE A 163 -16.38 8.70 6.13
CA PHE A 163 -17.28 8.82 7.27
C PHE A 163 -17.56 7.50 7.99
N GLU A 164 -18.02 6.47 7.27
CA GLU A 164 -18.32 5.17 7.87
C GLU A 164 -17.07 4.49 8.44
N ILE A 165 -15.91 4.65 7.79
CA ILE A 165 -14.64 4.10 8.27
C ILE A 165 -14.25 4.80 9.57
N ALA A 166 -14.34 6.13 9.61
CA ALA A 166 -14.02 6.94 10.77
C ALA A 166 -14.94 6.64 11.96
N CYS A 167 -16.26 6.49 11.73
CA CYS A 167 -17.19 6.06 12.77
C CYS A 167 -16.80 4.69 13.34
N ASN A 168 -16.57 3.69 12.49
CA ASN A 168 -16.16 2.35 12.94
C ASN A 168 -14.86 2.39 13.75
N VAL A 169 -13.87 3.18 13.33
CA VAL A 169 -12.60 3.34 14.07
C VAL A 169 -12.81 4.03 15.41
N LEU A 170 -13.61 5.09 15.47
CA LEU A 170 -13.90 5.79 16.73
C LEU A 170 -14.71 4.92 17.69
N GLU A 171 -15.66 4.13 17.17
CA GLU A 171 -16.38 3.13 17.96
C GLU A 171 -15.42 2.09 18.54
N GLN A 172 -14.52 1.58 17.71
CA GLN A 172 -13.48 0.65 18.15
C GLN A 172 -12.60 1.28 19.24
N GLN A 173 -12.18 2.53 19.09
CA GLN A 173 -11.42 3.27 20.10
C GLN A 173 -12.20 3.47 21.40
N ALA A 174 -13.48 3.82 21.32
CA ALA A 174 -14.32 4.08 22.48
C ALA A 174 -14.64 2.80 23.28
N VAL A 175 -14.77 1.67 22.59
CA VAL A 175 -15.18 0.38 23.17
C VAL A 175 -13.98 -0.48 23.55
N GLU A 176 -13.04 -0.71 22.63
CA GLU A 176 -11.92 -1.64 22.85
C GLU A 176 -10.75 -0.98 23.58
N PHE A 177 -10.52 0.31 23.33
CA PHE A 177 -9.41 1.07 23.93
C PHE A 177 -9.87 2.03 25.03
N GLU A 178 -11.17 2.00 25.38
CA GLU A 178 -11.79 2.84 26.41
C GLU A 178 -11.50 4.35 26.23
N SER A 179 -11.40 4.81 24.98
CA SER A 179 -11.11 6.22 24.66
C SER A 179 -12.30 7.13 24.94
N GLU A 180 -12.20 7.92 26.02
CA GLU A 180 -13.19 8.96 26.37
C GLU A 180 -13.30 10.04 25.28
N GLU A 181 -12.18 10.38 24.63
CA GLU A 181 -12.16 11.38 23.55
C GLU A 181 -12.97 10.89 22.34
N ALA A 182 -12.80 9.62 21.95
CA ALA A 182 -13.56 9.02 20.86
C ALA A 182 -15.06 8.96 21.20
N ARG A 183 -15.41 8.58 22.43
CA ARG A 183 -16.79 8.56 22.91
C ARG A 183 -17.44 9.94 22.83
N HIS A 184 -16.71 10.98 23.25
CA HIS A 184 -17.20 12.35 23.18
C HIS A 184 -17.46 12.81 21.74
N VAL A 185 -16.58 12.46 20.79
CA VAL A 185 -16.77 12.77 19.37
C VAL A 185 -18.03 12.08 18.82
N LEU A 186 -18.24 10.81 19.14
CA LEU A 186 -19.42 10.05 18.70
C LEU A 186 -20.72 10.63 19.27
N GLU A 187 -20.76 10.98 20.56
CA GLU A 187 -21.92 11.61 21.19
C GLU A 187 -22.29 12.96 20.53
N GLN A 188 -21.29 13.74 20.12
CA GLN A 188 -21.53 14.98 19.39
C GLN A 188 -22.16 14.74 18.01
N LEU A 189 -21.73 13.68 17.30
CA LEU A 189 -22.30 13.31 16.00
C LEU A 189 -23.77 12.90 16.12
N GLU A 190 -24.10 12.03 17.08
CA GLU A 190 -25.48 11.60 17.33
C GLU A 190 -26.40 12.79 17.65
N PHE A 191 -25.91 13.76 18.40
CA PHE A 191 -26.66 14.98 18.71
C PHE A 191 -26.88 15.87 17.49
N VAL A 192 -25.95 15.89 16.52
CA VAL A 192 -26.08 16.65 15.27
C VAL A 192 -27.06 15.95 14.31
N GLU A 193 -26.97 14.63 14.15
CA GLU A 193 -27.91 13.85 13.33
C GLU A 193 -29.33 13.91 13.89
N GLY A 194 -29.48 13.85 15.22
CA GLY A 194 -30.77 13.99 15.90
C GLY A 194 -31.45 15.35 15.70
N LYS A 195 -30.69 16.41 15.36
CA LYS A 195 -31.22 17.74 15.05
C LYS A 195 -31.66 17.94 13.60
N GLN A 196 -31.18 17.12 12.66
CA GLN A 196 -31.60 17.24 11.25
C GLN A 196 -33.04 16.74 11.00
N TRP A 197 -33.67 16.11 11.99
CA TRP A 197 -35.04 15.56 11.91
C TRP A 197 -36.06 16.24 12.84
N GLN A 198 -35.74 17.42 13.40
CA GLN A 198 -36.67 18.29 14.15
C GLN A 198 -36.96 19.59 13.40
#